data_AF-A0A3N4RK12-F1
#
_entry.id   AF-A0A3N4RK12-F1
#
_cell.length_a   1.000
_cell.length_b   1.000
_cell.length_c   1.000
_cell.angle_alpha   90.00
_cell.angle_beta   90.00
_cell.angle_gamma   90.00
#
_symmetry.space_group_name_H-M   'P 1'
#
loop_
_entity.id
_entity.type
_entity.pdbx_description
1 polymer ?
#
loop_
_entity_poly.entity_id
_entity_poly.type
_entity_poly.pdbx_seq_one_letter_code
_entity_poly.pdbx_strand_id
1 'polypeptide(L)'
;MLGLTAVAGVGAVALAGIGFSGSYTALRDLGFIHGFGGFSYAFPVGVDAGIVALLAMDLHLIRKGTPWPMLRLLAHGFTAATIYFNAASAGPPLANPTGTVMHAVIPVMFVAVVEAGRRLVIRITRIEAGHQRDGVPLHRWLLAPGPSFALYRRMRLWGIDSYTQAIGMERERTVYKVMLQRDHGKNLKNAPAELLLPLVMERFGLSVDQALALPQEADERARLRAERAAEFDKDAAARAEQRAAELEITRLRTAGRVEAAGYEVGAETATVRAHATARTLAAGREAEAAERLDHASEELAAAAAEQQAAEARLGAAETARAAAETERLAAETRERTAEAEARAAADERARSEDEEAAQAARLRGAETAKRAAETAEAAAEAERRTAEAERDAAAAKQARAEYEQAGAEALRRGAEARERAAEAELRAVEAEDAAKLTPAARATRKVARMVLAAGGNPEAVTLQTIADALDVSLATASQRRADAAELLAADYSAATTEAVATSLLGGGSK
;
A
#
# COMPACT_ATOMS: atom_id res chain seq x y z
N MET A 1 -3.09 -3.68 -12.29
CA MET A 1 -2.90 -4.03 -10.85
C MET A 1 -3.80 -5.20 -10.41
N LEU A 2 -5.13 -5.11 -10.53
CA LEU A 2 -6.06 -6.19 -10.12
C LEU A 2 -5.85 -7.51 -10.88
N GLY A 3 -5.52 -7.45 -12.19
CA GLY A 3 -5.20 -8.63 -13.00
C GLY A 3 -3.97 -9.38 -12.50
N LEU A 4 -2.87 -8.69 -12.17
CA LEU A 4 -1.64 -9.29 -11.66
C LEU A 4 -1.85 -9.94 -10.28
N THR A 5 -2.64 -9.31 -9.41
CA THR A 5 -2.98 -9.91 -8.10
C THR A 5 -3.86 -11.14 -8.25
N ALA A 6 -4.78 -11.17 -9.22
CA ALA A 6 -5.60 -12.34 -9.49
C ALA A 6 -4.77 -13.50 -10.06
N VAL A 7 -3.89 -13.22 -11.02
CA VAL A 7 -2.96 -14.22 -11.58
C VAL A 7 -2.02 -14.77 -10.50
N ALA A 8 -1.44 -13.89 -9.67
CA ALA A 8 -0.59 -14.31 -8.56
C ALA A 8 -1.37 -15.16 -7.53
N GLY A 9 -2.62 -14.80 -7.25
CA GLY A 9 -3.50 -15.57 -6.36
C GLY A 9 -3.83 -16.96 -6.92
N VAL A 10 -4.21 -17.05 -8.20
CA VAL A 10 -4.48 -18.34 -8.87
C VAL A 10 -3.21 -19.19 -8.92
N GLY A 11 -2.07 -18.61 -9.28
CA GLY A 11 -0.79 -19.29 -9.28
C GLY A 11 -0.39 -19.79 -7.89
N ALA A 12 -0.60 -18.99 -6.85
CA ALA A 12 -0.37 -19.38 -5.46
C ALA A 12 -1.23 -20.57 -5.03
N VAL A 13 -2.52 -20.59 -5.40
CA VAL A 13 -3.44 -21.70 -5.10
C VAL A 13 -3.03 -22.96 -5.84
N ALA A 14 -2.68 -22.86 -7.13
CA ALA A 14 -2.21 -23.99 -7.91
C ALA A 14 -0.91 -24.59 -7.37
N LEU A 15 0.07 -23.73 -7.03
CA LEU A 15 1.33 -24.14 -6.40
C LEU A 15 1.10 -24.79 -5.04
N ALA A 16 0.19 -24.25 -4.24
CA ALA A 16 -0.19 -24.84 -2.95
C ALA A 16 -0.80 -26.23 -3.14
N GLY A 17 -1.69 -26.43 -4.12
CA GLY A 17 -2.29 -27.73 -4.41
C GLY A 17 -1.29 -28.79 -4.87
N ILE A 18 -0.44 -28.43 -5.85
CA ILE A 18 0.62 -29.33 -6.35
C ILE A 18 1.60 -29.65 -5.21
N GLY A 19 1.99 -28.63 -4.46
CA GLY A 19 2.97 -28.78 -3.41
C GLY A 19 2.47 -29.60 -2.24
N PHE A 20 1.21 -29.39 -1.84
CA PHE A 20 0.54 -30.20 -0.83
C PHE A 20 0.46 -31.67 -1.26
N SER A 21 0.10 -31.96 -2.51
CA SER A 21 0.03 -33.34 -3.00
C SER A 21 1.38 -34.06 -2.91
N GLY A 22 2.47 -33.42 -3.36
CA GLY A 22 3.81 -34.02 -3.31
C GLY A 22 4.35 -34.15 -1.88
N SER A 23 4.06 -33.17 -1.03
CA SER A 23 4.49 -33.16 0.36
C SER A 23 3.72 -34.17 1.22
N TYR A 24 2.42 -34.35 0.92
CA TYR A 24 1.56 -35.31 1.58
C TYR A 24 2.08 -36.74 1.43
N THR A 25 2.42 -37.15 0.21
CA THR A 25 2.96 -38.50 -0.03
C THR A 25 4.29 -38.71 0.69
N ALA A 26 5.18 -37.72 0.64
CA ALA A 26 6.49 -37.79 1.30
C ALA A 26 6.37 -37.94 2.83
N LEU A 27 5.55 -37.12 3.47
CA LEU A 27 5.37 -37.17 4.93
C LEU A 27 4.55 -38.39 5.37
N ARG A 28 3.59 -38.85 4.55
CA ARG A 28 2.84 -40.09 4.81
C ARG A 28 3.79 -41.29 4.81
N ASP A 29 4.61 -41.42 3.78
CA ASP A 29 5.54 -42.54 3.64
C ASP A 29 6.60 -42.51 4.74
N LEU A 30 7.10 -41.32 5.08
CA LEU A 30 7.99 -41.12 6.21
C LEU A 30 7.33 -41.53 7.54
N GLY A 31 6.09 -41.12 7.78
CA GLY A 31 5.32 -41.53 8.96
C GLY A 31 5.12 -43.04 9.03
N PHE A 32 4.88 -43.69 7.88
CA PHE A 32 4.75 -45.14 7.81
C PHE A 32 6.07 -45.84 8.19
N ILE A 33 7.20 -45.38 7.65
CA ILE A 33 8.55 -45.90 7.97
C ILE A 33 8.88 -45.73 9.46
N HIS A 34 8.47 -44.62 10.07
CA HIS A 34 8.70 -44.35 11.49
C HIS A 34 7.64 -44.96 12.43
N GLY A 35 6.78 -45.86 11.94
CA GLY A 35 5.89 -46.65 12.78
C GLY A 35 4.59 -45.97 13.19
N PHE A 36 4.16 -44.91 12.49
CA PHE A 36 2.89 -44.22 12.78
C PHE A 36 1.65 -45.05 12.38
N GLY A 37 1.82 -46.17 11.66
CA GLY A 37 0.73 -47.05 11.25
C GLY A 37 -0.33 -46.29 10.45
N GLY A 38 -1.60 -46.46 10.82
CA GLY A 38 -2.72 -45.74 10.19
C GLY A 38 -2.73 -44.22 10.42
N PHE A 39 -2.02 -43.72 11.45
CA PHE A 39 -1.92 -42.28 11.71
C PHE A 39 -1.03 -41.55 10.67
N SER A 40 -0.25 -42.29 9.88
CA SER A 40 0.56 -41.74 8.77
C SER A 40 -0.27 -40.96 7.75
N TYR A 41 -1.56 -41.30 7.55
CA TYR A 41 -2.47 -40.57 6.67
C TYR A 41 -2.94 -39.23 7.25
N ALA A 42 -3.00 -39.12 8.57
CA ALA A 42 -3.47 -37.93 9.29
C ALA A 42 -2.32 -36.97 9.67
N PHE A 43 -1.10 -37.49 9.83
CA PHE A 43 0.06 -36.72 10.24
C PHE A 43 0.37 -35.51 9.32
N PRO A 44 0.48 -35.65 7.98
CA PRO A 44 0.73 -34.50 7.10
C PRO A 44 -0.38 -33.45 7.19
N VAL A 45 -1.64 -33.92 7.22
CA VAL A 45 -2.83 -33.05 7.33
C VAL A 45 -2.81 -32.26 8.64
N GLY A 46 -2.47 -32.91 9.75
CA GLY A 46 -2.41 -32.28 11.07
C GLY A 46 -1.34 -31.19 11.14
N VAL A 47 -0.15 -31.44 10.59
CA VAL A 47 0.94 -30.46 10.55
C VAL A 47 0.54 -29.25 9.71
N ASP A 48 0.06 -29.46 8.49
CA ASP A 48 -0.29 -28.35 7.59
C ASP A 48 -1.52 -27.57 8.06
N ALA A 49 -2.54 -28.25 8.58
CA ALA A 49 -3.69 -27.58 9.20
C ALA A 49 -3.27 -26.74 10.41
N GLY A 50 -2.32 -27.23 11.21
CA GLY A 50 -1.72 -26.49 12.32
C GLY A 50 -0.99 -25.22 11.85
N ILE A 51 -0.17 -25.33 10.78
CA ILE A 51 0.52 -24.20 10.16
C ILE A 51 -0.50 -23.16 9.66
N VAL A 52 -1.51 -23.58 8.91
CA VAL A 52 -2.55 -22.69 8.37
C VAL A 52 -3.33 -22.01 9.50
N ALA A 53 -3.69 -22.74 10.56
CA ALA A 53 -4.40 -22.17 11.71
C ALA A 53 -3.55 -21.11 12.45
N LEU A 54 -2.27 -21.38 12.68
CA LEU A 54 -1.34 -20.44 13.31
C LEU A 54 -1.14 -19.17 12.47
N LEU A 55 -0.97 -19.33 11.15
CA LEU A 55 -0.80 -18.22 10.23
C LEU A 55 -2.09 -17.39 10.07
N ALA A 56 -3.25 -18.04 9.99
CA ALA A 56 -4.53 -17.36 9.93
C ALA A 56 -4.79 -16.55 11.20
N MET A 57 -4.44 -17.10 12.37
CA MET A 57 -4.52 -16.38 13.63
C MET A 57 -3.50 -15.24 13.72
N ASP A 58 -2.25 -15.41 13.27
CA ASP A 58 -1.27 -14.32 13.16
C ASP A 58 -1.83 -13.17 12.31
N LEU A 59 -2.40 -13.49 11.15
CA LEU A 59 -2.99 -12.50 10.25
C LEU A 59 -4.20 -11.80 10.86
N HIS A 60 -5.05 -12.54 11.57
CA HIS A 60 -6.20 -11.98 12.30
C HIS A 60 -5.74 -10.98 13.36
N LEU A 61 -4.74 -11.33 14.16
CA LEU A 61 -4.18 -10.47 15.21
C LEU A 61 -3.49 -9.22 14.63
N ILE A 62 -2.81 -9.35 13.49
CA ILE A 62 -2.26 -8.20 12.75
C ILE A 62 -3.37 -7.24 12.33
N ARG A 63 -4.48 -7.76 11.79
CA ARG A 63 -5.64 -6.92 11.42
C ARG A 63 -6.29 -6.24 12.62
N LYS A 64 -6.17 -6.81 13.82
CA LYS A 64 -6.65 -6.20 15.08
C LYS A 64 -5.65 -5.26 15.75
N GLY A 65 -4.45 -5.08 15.18
CA GLY A 65 -3.42 -4.20 15.75
C GLY A 65 -2.67 -4.79 16.95
N THR A 66 -2.85 -6.08 17.25
CA THR A 66 -2.24 -6.78 18.40
C THR A 66 -1.36 -7.95 17.94
N PRO A 67 -0.29 -7.71 17.17
CA PRO A 67 0.53 -8.80 16.62
C PRO A 67 1.18 -9.62 17.74
N TRP A 68 1.10 -10.95 17.66
CA TRP A 68 1.71 -11.86 18.64
C TRP A 68 2.81 -12.72 17.98
N PRO A 69 4.10 -12.32 18.07
CA PRO A 69 5.19 -12.97 17.36
C PRO A 69 5.41 -14.45 17.66
N MET A 70 4.87 -14.96 18.78
CA MET A 70 5.01 -16.36 19.18
C MET A 70 4.25 -17.31 18.25
N LEU A 71 3.07 -16.93 17.77
CA LEU A 71 2.32 -17.72 16.77
C LEU A 71 3.15 -17.92 15.51
N ARG A 72 3.82 -16.84 15.08
CA ARG A 72 4.72 -16.86 13.93
C ARG A 72 5.95 -17.72 14.19
N LEU A 73 6.54 -17.65 15.37
CA LEU A 73 7.69 -18.51 15.71
C LEU A 73 7.29 -19.98 15.66
N LEU A 74 6.12 -20.34 16.19
CA LEU A 74 5.59 -21.70 16.13
C LEU A 74 5.30 -22.12 14.68
N ALA A 75 4.64 -21.28 13.89
CA ALA A 75 4.34 -21.57 12.48
C ALA A 75 5.63 -21.80 11.66
N HIS A 76 6.66 -20.96 11.84
CA HIS A 76 7.96 -21.18 11.22
C HIS A 76 8.66 -22.43 11.73
N GLY A 77 8.52 -22.77 13.00
CA GLY A 77 9.03 -24.02 13.57
C GLY A 77 8.41 -25.24 12.89
N PHE A 78 7.08 -25.29 12.78
CA PHE A 78 6.38 -26.37 12.07
C PHE A 78 6.75 -26.42 10.60
N THR A 79 6.86 -25.26 9.95
CA THR A 79 7.26 -25.16 8.54
C THR A 79 8.69 -25.66 8.32
N ALA A 80 9.63 -25.31 9.20
CA ALA A 80 11.00 -25.80 9.15
C ALA A 80 11.06 -27.33 9.34
N ALA A 81 10.24 -27.86 10.25
CA ALA A 81 10.07 -29.29 10.39
C ALA A 81 9.50 -29.93 9.11
N THR A 82 8.49 -29.34 8.47
CA THR A 82 7.95 -29.81 7.18
C THR A 82 9.02 -29.81 6.09
N ILE A 83 9.80 -28.74 5.95
CA ILE A 83 10.92 -28.69 4.99
C ILE A 83 11.91 -29.83 5.27
N TYR A 84 12.28 -30.04 6.53
CA TYR A 84 13.18 -31.10 6.94
C TYR A 84 12.64 -32.50 6.61
N PHE A 85 11.36 -32.77 6.89
CA PHE A 85 10.73 -34.06 6.59
C PHE A 85 10.65 -34.34 5.09
N ASN A 86 10.32 -33.34 4.28
CA ASN A 86 10.34 -33.47 2.83
C ASN A 86 11.76 -33.75 2.32
N ALA A 87 12.74 -33.00 2.81
CA ALA A 87 14.14 -33.20 2.46
C ALA A 87 14.62 -34.62 2.82
N ALA A 88 14.30 -35.09 4.03
CA ALA A 88 14.69 -36.41 4.54
C ALA A 88 14.01 -37.57 3.82
N SER A 89 12.84 -37.35 3.20
CA SER A 89 12.13 -38.39 2.44
C SER A 89 12.91 -38.89 1.21
N ALA A 90 13.85 -38.09 0.69
CA ALA A 90 14.72 -38.44 -0.43
C ALA A 90 15.96 -39.27 -0.03
N GLY A 91 16.13 -39.56 1.26
CA GLY A 91 17.28 -40.25 1.84
C GLY A 91 18.26 -39.33 2.56
N PRO A 92 19.44 -39.83 2.97
CA PRO A 92 20.43 -39.02 3.69
C PRO A 92 20.90 -37.82 2.85
N PRO A 93 20.90 -36.59 3.39
CA PRO A 93 21.19 -35.37 2.62
C PRO A 93 22.54 -35.38 1.89
N LEU A 94 23.54 -36.02 2.50
CA LEU A 94 24.89 -36.14 1.94
C LEU A 94 24.99 -37.23 0.86
N ALA A 95 24.09 -38.21 0.86
CA ALA A 95 24.09 -39.31 -0.11
C ALA A 95 23.29 -38.97 -1.38
N ASN A 96 22.23 -38.16 -1.26
CA ASN A 96 21.42 -37.70 -2.38
C ASN A 96 21.08 -36.20 -2.26
N PRO A 97 22.05 -35.30 -2.52
CA PRO A 97 21.85 -33.87 -2.34
C PRO A 97 20.78 -33.32 -3.29
N THR A 98 20.74 -33.80 -4.54
CA THR A 98 19.77 -33.35 -5.54
C THR A 98 18.34 -33.72 -5.15
N GLY A 99 18.09 -34.99 -4.78
CA GLY A 99 16.76 -35.42 -4.34
C GLY A 99 16.29 -34.65 -3.10
N THR A 100 17.18 -34.47 -2.13
CA THR A 100 16.91 -33.70 -0.91
C THR A 100 16.46 -32.27 -1.23
N VAL A 101 17.16 -31.59 -2.14
CA VAL A 101 16.80 -30.23 -2.58
C VAL A 101 15.48 -30.23 -3.35
N MET A 102 15.27 -31.17 -4.28
CA MET A 102 14.03 -31.23 -5.08
C MET A 102 12.78 -31.38 -4.23
N HIS A 103 12.83 -32.19 -3.16
CA HIS A 103 11.71 -32.34 -2.23
C HIS A 103 11.54 -31.12 -1.29
N ALA A 104 12.63 -30.40 -0.96
CA ALA A 104 12.59 -29.22 -0.10
C ALA A 104 12.09 -27.94 -0.81
N VAL A 105 12.28 -27.83 -2.12
CA VAL A 105 11.94 -26.62 -2.91
C VAL A 105 10.46 -26.25 -2.79
N ILE A 106 9.58 -27.25 -2.82
CA ILE A 106 8.14 -27.04 -2.83
C ILE A 106 7.65 -26.34 -1.53
N PRO A 107 7.95 -26.85 -0.32
CA PRO A 107 7.62 -26.15 0.92
C PRO A 107 8.29 -24.76 1.03
N VAL A 108 9.53 -24.59 0.57
CA VAL A 108 10.21 -23.29 0.58
C VAL A 108 9.46 -22.25 -0.27
N MET A 109 8.96 -22.67 -1.43
CA MET A 109 8.16 -21.81 -2.30
C MET A 109 6.83 -21.42 -1.64
N PHE A 110 6.17 -22.34 -0.93
CA PHE A 110 4.99 -22.03 -0.13
C PHE A 110 5.27 -20.93 0.91
N VAL A 111 6.39 -21.03 1.64
CA VAL A 111 6.81 -20.01 2.61
C VAL A 111 7.00 -18.65 1.95
N ALA A 112 7.65 -18.61 0.79
CA ALA A 112 7.88 -17.37 0.06
C ALA A 112 6.55 -16.69 -0.33
N VAL A 113 5.57 -17.46 -0.81
CA VAL A 113 4.23 -16.96 -1.19
C VAL A 113 3.46 -16.45 0.02
N VAL A 114 3.44 -17.21 1.12
CA VAL A 114 2.76 -16.82 2.37
C VAL A 114 3.38 -15.55 2.96
N GLU A 115 4.71 -15.47 3.01
CA GLU A 115 5.42 -14.31 3.54
C GLU A 115 5.21 -13.06 2.66
N ALA A 116 5.15 -13.23 1.33
CA ALA A 116 4.79 -12.16 0.41
C ALA A 116 3.35 -11.65 0.66
N GLY A 117 2.38 -12.57 0.78
CA GLY A 117 0.99 -12.23 1.11
C GLY A 117 0.87 -11.50 2.46
N ARG A 118 1.60 -11.96 3.47
CA ARG A 118 1.65 -11.33 4.79
C ARG A 118 2.21 -9.91 4.73
N ARG A 119 3.32 -9.69 4.00
CA ARG A 119 3.90 -8.35 3.79
C ARG A 119 2.90 -7.41 3.14
N LEU A 120 2.11 -7.91 2.18
CA LEU A 120 1.05 -7.14 1.55
C LEU A 120 -0.05 -6.76 2.55
N VAL A 121 -0.55 -7.70 3.36
CA VAL A 121 -1.58 -7.41 4.37
C VAL A 121 -1.07 -6.44 5.45
N ILE A 122 0.16 -6.58 5.93
CA ILE A 122 0.77 -5.63 6.88
C ILE A 122 0.86 -4.23 6.27
N ARG A 123 1.20 -4.15 4.98
CA ARG A 123 1.27 -2.86 4.28
C ARG A 123 -0.12 -2.23 4.17
N ILE A 124 -1.13 -3.00 3.79
CA ILE A 124 -2.52 -2.52 3.68
C ILE A 124 -3.02 -2.05 5.05
N THR A 125 -2.88 -2.87 6.09
CA THR A 125 -3.32 -2.51 7.46
C THR A 125 -2.61 -1.26 8.00
N ARG A 126 -1.31 -1.07 7.68
CA ARG A 126 -0.59 0.15 8.06
C ARG A 126 -1.11 1.40 7.32
N ILE A 127 -1.47 1.26 6.05
CA ILE A 127 -2.06 2.34 5.24
C ILE A 127 -3.46 2.69 5.77
N GLU A 128 -4.30 1.69 6.02
CA GLU A 128 -5.64 1.85 6.58
C GLU A 128 -5.62 2.53 7.96
N ALA A 129 -4.62 2.23 8.79
CA ALA A 129 -4.45 2.84 10.10
C ALA A 129 -3.86 4.27 10.05
N GLY A 130 -3.57 4.82 8.87
CA GLY A 130 -2.95 6.15 8.71
C GLY A 130 -1.51 6.26 9.25
N HIS A 131 -0.89 5.14 9.65
CA HIS A 131 0.44 5.12 10.27
C HIS A 131 1.55 4.97 9.22
N GLN A 132 1.51 5.81 8.18
CA GLN A 132 2.56 5.83 7.18
C GLN A 132 3.78 6.58 7.71
N ARG A 133 4.66 5.82 8.40
CA ARG A 133 5.96 6.30 8.87
C ARG A 133 7.04 5.98 7.86
N ASP A 134 7.65 7.02 7.31
CA ASP A 134 8.85 6.90 6.51
C ASP A 134 10.06 6.63 7.41
N GLY A 135 10.83 5.61 7.06
CA GLY A 135 12.14 5.37 7.66
C GLY A 135 13.22 6.20 6.97
N VAL A 136 14.36 6.40 7.66
CA VAL A 136 15.54 7.00 7.04
C VAL A 136 16.11 6.07 5.95
N PRO A 137 16.44 6.61 4.76
CA PRO A 137 17.19 6.00 3.68
C PRO A 137 18.18 4.89 4.05
N LEU A 138 18.05 3.65 3.60
CA LEU A 138 19.15 2.67 3.76
C LEU A 138 20.47 3.18 3.16
N HIS A 139 20.41 3.83 1.98
CA HIS A 139 21.58 4.44 1.36
C HIS A 139 22.18 5.56 2.23
N ARG A 140 21.37 6.32 2.98
CA ARG A 140 21.87 7.39 3.86
C ARG A 140 22.55 6.81 5.09
N TRP A 141 22.07 5.70 5.62
CA TRP A 141 22.77 4.97 6.68
C TRP A 141 24.17 4.54 6.27
N LEU A 142 24.33 4.10 5.01
CA LEU A 142 25.63 3.72 4.47
C LEU A 142 26.54 4.93 4.23
N LEU A 143 26.00 5.99 3.62
CA LEU A 143 26.79 7.16 3.20
C LEU A 143 27.07 8.16 4.33
N ALA A 144 26.20 8.23 5.33
CA ALA A 144 26.25 9.20 6.43
C ALA A 144 25.63 8.62 7.71
N PRO A 145 26.26 7.63 8.36
CA PRO A 145 25.67 6.93 9.50
C PRO A 145 25.40 7.85 10.70
N GLY A 146 26.32 8.76 11.02
CA GLY A 146 26.17 9.69 12.15
C GLY A 146 24.98 10.64 11.99
N PRO A 147 24.92 11.46 10.91
CA PRO A 147 23.78 12.34 10.64
C PRO A 147 22.46 11.56 10.48
N SER A 148 22.50 10.37 9.89
CA SER A 148 21.32 9.49 9.77
C SER A 148 20.78 9.06 11.13
N PHE A 149 21.65 8.69 12.06
CA PHE A 149 21.25 8.35 13.42
C PHE A 149 20.66 9.55 14.17
N ALA A 150 21.26 10.74 14.03
CA ALA A 150 20.73 11.97 14.62
C ALA A 150 19.33 12.31 14.08
N LEU A 151 19.12 12.20 12.76
CA LEU A 151 17.81 12.41 12.15
C LEU A 151 16.80 11.35 12.62
N TYR A 152 17.18 10.07 12.59
CA TYR A 152 16.33 8.98 13.05
C TYR A 152 15.88 9.19 14.49
N ARG A 153 16.81 9.53 15.39
CA ARG A 153 16.49 9.82 16.79
C ARG A 153 15.52 11.00 16.91
N ARG A 154 15.71 12.07 16.13
CA ARG A 154 14.80 13.22 16.10
C ARG A 154 13.40 12.83 15.62
N MET A 155 13.31 12.06 14.53
CA MET A 155 12.04 11.55 14.02
C MET A 155 11.29 10.73 15.07
N ARG A 156 12.01 9.86 15.81
CA ARG A 156 11.42 9.02 16.87
C ARG A 156 11.00 9.81 18.10
N LEU A 157 11.79 10.79 18.53
CA LEU A 157 11.49 11.56 19.74
C LEU A 157 10.32 12.53 19.56
N TRP A 158 10.17 13.12 18.37
CA TRP A 158 9.16 14.15 18.11
C TRP A 158 8.00 13.67 17.25
N GLY A 159 7.92 12.38 16.94
CA GLY A 159 6.83 11.81 16.15
C GLY A 159 6.77 12.37 14.72
N ILE A 160 7.92 12.70 14.12
CA ILE A 160 7.97 13.13 12.72
C ILE A 160 7.87 11.88 11.85
N ASP A 161 6.70 11.67 11.28
CA ASP A 161 6.37 10.46 10.54
C ASP A 161 6.89 10.50 9.08
N SER A 162 7.33 11.65 8.58
CA SER A 162 7.83 11.81 7.20
C SER A 162 9.32 12.10 7.13
N TYR A 163 10.04 11.35 6.29
CA TYR A 163 11.47 11.54 6.05
C TYR A 163 11.76 12.86 5.33
N THR A 164 10.94 13.22 4.34
CA THR A 164 11.09 14.46 3.57
C THR A 164 10.86 15.68 4.45
N GLN A 165 9.86 15.63 5.34
CA GLN A 165 9.63 16.66 6.35
C GLN A 165 10.83 16.80 7.29
N ALA A 166 11.34 15.68 7.83
CA ALA A 166 12.47 15.69 8.74
C ALA A 166 13.74 16.30 8.12
N ILE A 167 14.04 15.94 6.86
CA ILE A 167 15.16 16.51 6.09
C ILE A 167 14.92 17.99 5.77
N GLY A 168 13.68 18.38 5.44
CA GLY A 168 13.31 19.78 5.21
C GLY A 168 13.64 20.64 6.43
N MET A 169 13.21 20.20 7.61
CA MET A 169 13.50 20.88 8.87
C MET A 169 14.99 20.87 9.25
N GLU A 170 15.77 19.87 8.82
CA GLU A 170 17.23 19.86 8.99
C GLU A 170 17.91 20.88 8.06
N ARG A 171 17.44 20.96 6.80
CA ARG A 171 17.92 21.88 5.78
C ARG A 171 17.59 23.33 6.15
N GLU A 172 16.35 23.63 6.49
CA GLU A 172 15.89 24.96 6.92
C GLU A 172 16.73 25.48 8.08
N ARG A 173 16.96 24.65 9.12
CA ARG A 173 17.82 25.04 10.25
C ARG A 173 19.25 25.31 9.84
N THR A 174 19.80 24.48 8.95
CA THR A 174 21.17 24.66 8.46
C THR A 174 21.30 25.98 7.68
N VAL A 175 20.36 26.24 6.77
CA VAL A 175 20.30 27.48 5.99
C VAL A 175 20.11 28.69 6.92
N TYR A 176 19.17 28.61 7.85
CA TYR A 176 18.89 29.66 8.82
C TYR A 176 20.13 29.98 9.68
N LYS A 177 20.82 28.95 10.17
CA LYS A 177 22.07 29.12 10.93
C LYS A 177 23.15 29.82 10.11
N VAL A 178 23.31 29.47 8.83
CA VAL A 178 24.29 30.10 7.93
C VAL A 178 23.92 31.54 7.64
N MET A 179 22.65 31.85 7.38
CA MET A 179 22.18 33.22 7.19
C MET A 179 22.38 34.07 8.44
N LEU A 180 22.07 33.53 9.61
CA LEU A 180 22.28 34.21 10.89
C LEU A 180 23.77 34.49 11.16
N GLN A 181 24.65 33.56 10.78
CA GLN A 181 26.10 33.77 10.84
C GLN A 181 26.61 34.83 9.85
N ARG A 182 25.95 34.98 8.70
CA ARG A 182 26.27 36.02 7.73
C ARG A 182 25.96 37.40 8.29
N ASP A 183 24.79 37.55 8.90
CA ASP A 183 24.27 38.85 9.32
C ASP A 183 24.78 39.26 10.71
N HIS A 184 25.06 38.31 11.62
CA HIS A 184 25.52 38.58 13.00
C HIS A 184 26.92 38.03 13.33
N GLY A 185 27.62 37.47 12.35
CA GLY A 185 28.96 36.89 12.50
C GLY A 185 28.96 35.47 13.07
N LYS A 186 30.16 34.87 13.15
CA LYS A 186 30.33 33.46 13.58
C LYS A 186 29.81 33.18 15.00
N ASN A 187 29.91 34.17 15.90
CA ASN A 187 29.41 34.06 17.26
C ASN A 187 27.92 34.41 17.31
N LEU A 188 27.08 33.38 17.19
CA LEU A 188 25.62 33.51 17.15
C LEU A 188 25.04 34.21 18.39
N LYS A 189 25.75 34.25 19.52
CA LYS A 189 25.32 34.98 20.72
C LYS A 189 25.14 36.49 20.50
N ASN A 190 25.68 37.03 19.41
CA ASN A 190 25.52 38.44 19.04
C ASN A 190 24.18 38.73 18.35
N ALA A 191 23.46 37.69 17.91
CA ALA A 191 22.14 37.85 17.32
C ALA A 191 21.08 38.11 18.41
N PRO A 192 20.01 38.88 18.10
CA PRO A 192 18.85 39.03 18.97
C PRO A 192 18.28 37.69 19.44
N ALA A 193 17.78 37.64 20.67
CA ALA A 193 17.23 36.42 21.28
C ALA A 193 16.08 35.82 20.45
N GLU A 194 15.25 36.67 19.85
CA GLU A 194 14.15 36.29 18.96
C GLU A 194 14.65 35.54 17.72
N LEU A 195 15.72 36.01 17.10
CA LEU A 195 16.33 35.34 15.94
C LEU A 195 17.08 34.05 16.34
N LEU A 196 17.48 33.90 17.59
CA LEU A 196 18.08 32.65 18.09
C LEU A 196 17.05 31.59 18.44
N LEU A 197 15.78 31.96 18.55
CA LEU A 197 14.71 31.09 19.01
C LEU A 197 14.60 29.77 18.20
N PRO A 198 14.69 29.76 16.85
CA PRO A 198 14.70 28.52 16.06
C PRO A 198 15.80 27.51 16.43
N LEU A 199 16.99 28.01 16.81
CA LEU A 199 18.12 27.16 17.20
C LEU A 199 17.96 26.63 18.63
N VAL A 200 17.35 27.41 19.52
CA VAL A 200 17.08 26.97 20.90
C VAL A 200 15.92 25.97 20.93
N MET A 201 14.88 26.23 20.13
CA MET A 201 13.66 25.43 20.05
C MET A 201 13.82 24.14 19.24
N GLU A 202 14.95 23.95 18.56
CA GLU A 202 15.31 22.69 17.89
C GLU A 202 15.20 21.48 18.84
N ARG A 203 15.54 21.68 20.12
CA ARG A 203 15.46 20.64 21.15
C ARG A 203 14.04 20.14 21.42
N PHE A 204 13.02 20.84 20.95
CA PHE A 204 11.60 20.51 21.12
C PHE A 204 10.95 20.08 19.80
N GLY A 205 11.73 19.96 18.72
CA GLY A 205 11.23 19.49 17.44
C GLY A 205 10.52 20.55 16.60
N LEU A 206 10.49 21.83 16.98
CA LEU A 206 9.84 22.89 16.19
C LEU A 206 10.60 23.19 14.88
N SER A 207 9.88 23.49 13.80
CA SER A 207 10.47 24.03 12.56
C SER A 207 10.97 25.47 12.77
N VAL A 208 11.73 26.00 11.80
CA VAL A 208 12.23 27.38 11.87
C VAL A 208 11.06 28.36 11.92
N ASP A 209 10.09 28.20 11.02
CA ASP A 209 8.92 29.07 10.92
C ASP A 209 8.04 29.02 12.17
N GLN A 210 7.79 27.81 12.71
CA GLN A 210 7.03 27.65 13.94
C GLN A 210 7.70 28.36 15.11
N ALA A 211 9.03 28.25 15.22
CA ALA A 211 9.76 28.91 16.28
C ALA A 211 9.76 30.45 16.12
N LEU A 212 9.84 30.97 14.89
CA LEU A 212 9.76 32.41 14.62
C LEU A 212 8.37 33.00 14.84
N ALA A 213 7.31 32.20 14.68
CA ALA A 213 5.93 32.63 14.93
C ALA A 213 5.61 32.77 16.43
N LEU A 214 6.30 32.04 17.31
CA LEU A 214 5.98 31.99 18.74
C LEU A 214 5.90 33.35 19.44
N PRO A 215 6.84 34.30 19.26
CA PRO A 215 6.75 35.62 19.88
C PRO A 215 5.53 36.39 19.39
N GLN A 216 5.27 36.39 18.08
CA GLN A 216 4.13 37.07 17.47
C GLN A 216 2.80 36.49 18.00
N GLU A 217 2.69 35.16 18.06
CA GLU A 217 1.52 34.50 18.65
C GLU A 217 1.36 34.83 20.14
N ALA A 218 2.46 34.94 20.89
CA ALA A 218 2.41 35.29 22.30
C ALA A 218 1.90 36.72 22.50
N ASP A 219 2.35 37.65 21.67
CA ASP A 219 1.94 39.05 21.66
C ASP A 219 0.47 39.19 21.26
N GLU A 220 0.02 38.48 20.22
CA GLU A 220 -1.40 38.45 19.84
C GLU A 220 -2.27 37.88 20.96
N ARG A 221 -1.86 36.77 21.58
CA ARG A 221 -2.57 36.20 22.74
C ARG A 221 -2.60 37.17 23.91
N ALA A 222 -1.55 37.98 24.10
CA ALA A 222 -1.51 39.00 25.14
C ALA A 222 -2.45 40.17 24.80
N ARG A 223 -2.48 40.62 23.54
CA ARG A 223 -3.38 41.66 23.05
C ARG A 223 -4.84 41.26 23.22
N LEU A 224 -5.21 40.05 22.78
CA LEU A 224 -6.56 39.50 22.97
C LEU A 224 -6.94 39.38 24.45
N ARG A 225 -5.99 39.03 25.33
CA ARG A 225 -6.23 39.02 26.78
C ARG A 225 -6.49 40.43 27.32
N ALA A 226 -5.75 41.43 26.86
CA ALA A 226 -5.93 42.82 27.27
C ALA A 226 -7.25 43.40 26.75
N GLU A 227 -7.64 43.11 25.50
CA GLU A 227 -8.92 43.52 24.92
C GLU A 227 -10.09 42.94 25.72
N ARG A 228 -10.07 41.63 26.03
CA ARG A 228 -11.10 41.00 26.87
C ARG A 228 -11.16 41.58 28.28
N ALA A 229 -10.01 41.91 28.87
CA ALA A 229 -9.97 42.55 30.18
C ALA A 229 -10.60 43.96 30.13
N ALA A 230 -10.27 44.75 29.10
CA ALA A 230 -10.86 46.07 28.91
C ALA A 230 -12.37 46.03 28.63
N GLU A 231 -12.85 45.02 27.90
CA GLU A 231 -14.28 44.79 27.69
C GLU A 231 -14.99 44.43 29.00
N PHE A 232 -14.41 43.53 29.79
CA PHE A 232 -14.92 43.20 31.11
C PHE A 232 -14.97 44.41 32.05
N ASP A 233 -13.94 45.26 32.03
CA ASP A 233 -13.88 46.47 32.85
C ASP A 233 -14.94 47.50 32.43
N LYS A 234 -15.19 47.65 31.11
CA LYS A 234 -16.27 48.50 30.60
C LYS A 234 -17.65 48.00 31.04
N ASP A 235 -17.89 46.69 30.95
CA ASP A 235 -19.13 46.08 31.41
C ASP A 235 -19.32 46.25 32.92
N ALA A 236 -18.24 46.09 33.71
CA ALA A 236 -18.26 46.30 35.14
C ALA A 236 -18.55 47.76 35.50
N ALA A 237 -17.97 48.72 34.79
CA ALA A 237 -18.22 50.14 34.94
C ALA A 237 -19.67 50.51 34.61
N ALA A 238 -20.20 50.02 33.48
CA ALA A 238 -21.60 50.24 33.09
C ALA A 238 -22.59 49.69 34.13
N ARG A 239 -22.34 48.49 34.67
CA ARG A 239 -23.16 47.94 35.77
C ARG A 239 -23.03 48.74 37.07
N ALA A 240 -21.86 49.30 37.36
CA ALA A 240 -21.67 50.15 38.52
C ALA A 240 -22.43 51.48 38.38
N GLU A 241 -22.40 52.09 37.21
CA GLU A 241 -23.16 53.32 36.90
C GLU A 241 -24.66 53.09 36.99
N GLN A 242 -25.17 51.98 36.45
CA GLN A 242 -26.58 51.59 36.60
C GLN A 242 -26.99 51.44 38.06
N ARG A 243 -26.18 50.76 38.88
CA ARG A 243 -26.45 50.64 40.33
C ARG A 243 -26.43 52.00 41.03
N ALA A 244 -25.53 52.89 40.66
CA ALA A 244 -25.49 54.25 41.21
C ALA A 244 -26.75 55.05 40.86
N ALA A 245 -27.22 54.96 39.61
CA ALA A 245 -28.46 55.60 39.17
C ALA A 245 -29.69 55.03 39.90
N GLU A 246 -29.78 53.71 40.09
CA GLU A 246 -30.87 53.08 40.86
C GLU A 246 -30.88 53.51 42.32
N LEU A 247 -29.70 53.61 42.95
CA LEU A 247 -29.56 54.11 44.32
C LEU A 247 -30.03 55.57 44.43
N GLU A 248 -29.67 56.41 43.46
CA GLU A 248 -30.07 57.82 43.45
C GLU A 248 -31.58 57.99 43.24
N ILE A 249 -32.18 57.22 42.32
CA ILE A 249 -33.64 57.18 42.15
C ILE A 249 -34.33 56.76 43.46
N THR A 250 -33.77 55.78 44.15
CA THR A 250 -34.31 55.30 45.44
C THR A 250 -34.19 56.38 46.52
N ARG A 251 -33.07 57.10 46.56
CA ARG A 251 -32.85 58.23 47.47
C ARG A 251 -33.87 59.34 47.23
N LEU A 252 -34.04 59.77 45.99
CA LEU A 252 -35.01 60.81 45.61
C LEU A 252 -36.46 60.40 45.94
N ARG A 253 -36.84 59.15 45.65
CA ARG A 253 -38.17 58.62 46.04
C ARG A 253 -38.38 58.55 47.54
N THR A 254 -37.33 58.36 48.31
CA THR A 254 -37.40 58.34 49.78
C THR A 254 -37.52 59.77 50.31
N ALA A 255 -36.72 60.70 49.79
CA ALA A 255 -36.81 62.12 50.12
C ALA A 255 -38.19 62.71 49.82
N GLY A 256 -38.75 62.43 48.63
CA GLY A 256 -40.09 62.88 48.27
C GLY A 256 -41.20 62.28 49.15
N ARG A 257 -41.03 61.03 49.63
CA ARG A 257 -41.96 60.44 50.62
C ARG A 257 -41.85 61.09 52.00
N VAL A 258 -40.64 61.44 52.43
CA VAL A 258 -40.42 62.18 53.70
C VAL A 258 -41.00 63.59 53.61
N GLU A 259 -40.82 64.27 52.47
CA GLU A 259 -41.39 65.60 52.23
C GLU A 259 -42.92 65.55 52.19
N ALA A 260 -43.51 64.57 51.50
CA ALA A 260 -44.96 64.34 51.49
C ALA A 260 -45.50 64.07 52.90
N ALA A 261 -44.81 63.26 53.72
CA ALA A 261 -45.15 63.05 55.11
C ALA A 261 -44.99 64.33 55.96
N GLY A 262 -44.04 65.22 55.62
CA GLY A 262 -43.88 66.54 56.23
C GLY A 262 -45.05 67.49 55.94
N TYR A 263 -45.63 67.42 54.74
CA TYR A 263 -46.87 68.14 54.42
C TYR A 263 -48.10 67.51 55.07
N GLU A 264 -48.12 66.19 55.25
CA GLU A 264 -49.20 65.48 55.95
C GLU A 264 -49.20 65.76 57.47
N VAL A 265 -48.01 65.92 58.07
CA VAL A 265 -47.83 66.37 59.47
C VAL A 265 -48.00 67.89 59.62
N GLY A 266 -47.63 68.68 58.60
CA GLY A 266 -47.85 70.14 58.56
C GLY A 266 -49.31 70.54 58.32
N ALA A 267 -50.11 69.67 57.69
CA ALA A 267 -51.55 69.83 57.55
C ALA A 267 -52.32 69.52 58.87
N GLU A 268 -51.63 69.06 59.91
CA GLU A 268 -52.16 68.84 61.25
C GLU A 268 -51.56 69.81 62.29
N THR A 269 -51.17 71.05 61.94
CA THR A 269 -51.25 72.20 62.86
C THR A 269 -51.24 73.55 62.12
N ALA A 270 -52.17 74.41 62.53
CA ALA A 270 -52.23 75.87 62.32
C ALA A 270 -53.06 76.39 61.13
N THR A 271 -54.38 76.30 61.30
CA THR A 271 -55.30 77.36 60.88
C THR A 271 -55.06 78.66 61.67
N VAL A 272 -54.89 79.76 60.90
CA VAL A 272 -55.33 81.15 61.16
C VAL A 272 -54.60 81.98 62.22
N ARG A 273 -53.87 83.02 61.74
CA ARG A 273 -54.16 84.41 62.15
C ARG A 273 -53.70 85.44 61.13
N ALA A 274 -54.67 86.00 60.41
CA ALA A 274 -54.52 87.22 59.64
C ALA A 274 -54.31 88.44 60.55
N HIS A 275 -53.38 89.30 60.12
CA HIS A 275 -53.33 90.76 60.21
C HIS A 275 -53.91 91.55 61.41
N ALA A 276 -53.09 92.45 61.94
CA ALA A 276 -53.48 93.83 62.29
C ALA A 276 -52.20 94.71 62.42
N THR A 277 -51.78 95.38 61.35
CA THR A 277 -51.98 96.84 61.10
C THR A 277 -51.20 97.77 62.01
N ALA A 278 -50.12 98.37 61.49
CA ALA A 278 -49.85 99.81 61.56
C ALA A 278 -48.57 100.15 60.76
N ARG A 279 -48.72 100.67 59.54
CA ARG A 279 -48.02 101.87 59.02
C ARG A 279 -48.15 101.99 57.51
N THR A 280 -49.33 102.46 57.11
CA THR A 280 -49.55 103.13 55.82
C THR A 280 -49.45 104.63 56.03
N LEU A 281 -48.52 105.29 55.32
CA LEU A 281 -48.65 106.63 54.69
C LEU A 281 -47.30 107.27 54.27
N ALA A 282 -46.20 106.50 54.28
CA ALA A 282 -45.01 106.78 53.45
C ALA A 282 -44.72 105.66 52.42
N ALA A 283 -45.19 104.43 52.66
CA ALA A 283 -44.97 103.27 51.80
C ALA A 283 -45.76 103.27 50.47
N GLY A 284 -46.75 104.15 50.28
CA GLY A 284 -47.65 104.08 49.11
C GLY A 284 -47.09 104.64 47.81
N ARG A 285 -46.08 105.53 47.85
CA ARG A 285 -45.44 106.06 46.62
C ARG A 285 -44.09 105.41 46.31
N GLU A 286 -43.42 104.84 47.31
CA GLU A 286 -42.23 104.00 47.13
C GLU A 286 -42.60 102.56 46.73
N ALA A 287 -43.70 101.98 47.23
CA ALA A 287 -44.16 100.65 46.81
C ALA A 287 -44.65 100.61 45.37
N GLU A 288 -45.40 101.62 44.89
CA GLU A 288 -45.83 101.66 43.48
C GLU A 288 -44.68 101.94 42.49
N ALA A 289 -43.60 102.61 42.95
CA ALA A 289 -42.40 102.82 42.14
C ALA A 289 -41.47 101.60 42.17
N ALA A 290 -41.38 100.90 43.31
CA ALA A 290 -40.66 99.63 43.46
C ALA A 290 -41.36 98.50 42.70
N GLU A 291 -42.69 98.35 42.79
CA GLU A 291 -43.44 97.35 42.01
C GLU A 291 -43.27 97.58 40.51
N ARG A 292 -43.26 98.84 40.03
CA ARG A 292 -43.02 99.13 38.61
C ARG A 292 -41.59 98.84 38.14
N LEU A 293 -40.60 99.03 39.01
CA LEU A 293 -39.20 98.69 38.70
C LEU A 293 -38.95 97.18 38.80
N ASP A 294 -39.54 96.50 39.78
CA ASP A 294 -39.48 95.05 39.92
C ASP A 294 -40.16 94.38 38.72
N HIS A 295 -41.37 94.81 38.36
CA HIS A 295 -42.09 94.25 37.19
C HIS A 295 -41.36 94.53 35.87
N ALA A 296 -40.72 95.69 35.72
CA ALA A 296 -39.86 95.99 34.56
C ALA A 296 -38.56 95.17 34.56
N SER A 297 -37.98 94.88 35.73
CA SER A 297 -36.80 94.04 35.87
C SER A 297 -37.11 92.56 35.62
N GLU A 298 -38.28 92.08 36.03
CA GLU A 298 -38.79 90.74 35.75
C GLU A 298 -39.07 90.56 34.27
N GLU A 299 -39.65 91.57 33.60
CA GLU A 299 -39.86 91.54 32.14
C GLU A 299 -38.53 91.53 31.37
N LEU A 300 -37.53 92.32 31.79
CA LEU A 300 -36.19 92.31 31.20
C LEU A 300 -35.46 90.98 31.45
N ALA A 301 -35.60 90.40 32.65
CA ALA A 301 -35.03 89.10 32.99
C ALA A 301 -35.71 87.96 32.22
N ALA A 302 -37.02 88.02 32.04
CA ALA A 302 -37.79 87.08 31.23
C ALA A 302 -37.38 87.16 29.74
N ALA A 303 -37.24 88.37 29.20
CA ALA A 303 -36.78 88.58 27.82
C ALA A 303 -35.34 88.09 27.61
N ALA A 304 -34.44 88.32 28.57
CA ALA A 304 -33.05 87.82 28.52
C ALA A 304 -32.98 86.28 28.63
N ALA A 305 -33.81 85.68 29.49
CA ALA A 305 -33.92 84.23 29.62
C ALA A 305 -34.50 83.58 28.34
N GLU A 306 -35.46 84.25 27.68
CA GLU A 306 -36.02 83.79 26.42
C GLU A 306 -35.00 83.87 25.27
N GLN A 307 -34.18 84.92 25.22
CA GLN A 307 -33.07 85.02 24.26
C GLN A 307 -32.00 83.94 24.49
N GLN A 308 -31.58 83.71 25.74
CA GLN A 308 -30.64 82.62 26.06
C GLN A 308 -31.22 81.24 25.73
N ALA A 309 -32.50 81.01 25.99
CA ALA A 309 -33.17 79.77 25.60
C ALA A 309 -33.25 79.61 24.08
N ALA A 310 -33.46 80.70 23.33
CA ALA A 310 -33.45 80.68 21.87
C ALA A 310 -32.06 80.38 21.29
N GLU A 311 -31.00 81.00 21.83
CA GLU A 311 -29.61 80.73 21.45
C GLU A 311 -29.19 79.30 21.79
N ALA A 312 -29.55 78.80 22.97
CA ALA A 312 -29.30 77.41 23.36
C ALA A 312 -30.01 76.40 22.45
N ARG A 313 -31.24 76.70 22.00
CA ARG A 313 -31.97 75.87 21.04
C ARG A 313 -31.30 75.87 19.66
N LEU A 314 -30.77 77.00 19.21
CA LEU A 314 -30.02 77.09 17.94
C LEU A 314 -28.72 76.28 18.02
N GLY A 315 -27.94 76.43 19.09
CA GLY A 315 -26.71 75.64 19.29
C GLY A 315 -26.97 74.13 19.42
N ALA A 316 -28.06 73.73 20.07
CA ALA A 316 -28.50 72.33 20.14
C ALA A 316 -28.93 71.80 18.75
N ALA A 317 -29.58 72.62 17.93
CA ALA A 317 -29.97 72.24 16.57
C ALA A 317 -28.77 72.09 15.63
N GLU A 318 -27.75 72.94 15.76
CA GLU A 318 -26.51 72.85 14.97
C GLU A 318 -25.68 71.62 15.34
N THR A 319 -25.52 71.34 16.64
CA THR A 319 -24.82 70.14 17.11
C THR A 319 -25.54 68.85 16.69
N ALA A 320 -26.88 68.82 16.74
CA ALA A 320 -27.67 67.70 16.24
C ALA A 320 -27.50 67.48 14.72
N ARG A 321 -27.41 68.56 13.93
CA ARG A 321 -27.16 68.46 12.48
C ARG A 321 -25.77 67.94 12.16
N ALA A 322 -24.74 68.44 12.87
CA ALA A 322 -23.37 67.96 12.71
C ALA A 322 -23.24 66.48 13.09
N ALA A 323 -23.88 66.05 14.18
CA ALA A 323 -23.93 64.64 14.58
C ALA A 323 -24.59 63.76 13.49
N ALA A 324 -25.75 64.18 12.97
CA ALA A 324 -26.45 63.47 11.90
C ALA A 324 -25.63 63.36 10.60
N GLU A 325 -24.86 64.40 10.25
CA GLU A 325 -23.99 64.38 9.07
C GLU A 325 -22.81 63.41 9.25
N THR A 326 -22.18 63.38 10.43
CA THR A 326 -21.10 62.42 10.73
C THR A 326 -21.60 60.98 10.71
N GLU A 327 -22.80 60.72 11.21
CA GLU A 327 -23.41 59.39 11.20
C GLU A 327 -23.73 58.94 9.77
N ARG A 328 -24.19 59.86 8.91
CA ARG A 328 -24.46 59.56 7.49
C ARG A 328 -23.19 59.22 6.72
N LEU A 329 -22.10 59.97 6.93
CA LEU A 329 -20.81 59.68 6.30
C LEU A 329 -20.21 58.34 6.81
N ALA A 330 -20.38 58.04 8.09
CA ALA A 330 -19.99 56.75 8.65
C ALA A 330 -20.81 55.59 8.05
N ALA A 331 -22.12 55.77 7.84
CA ALA A 331 -22.97 54.80 7.18
C ALA A 331 -22.58 54.57 5.72
N GLU A 332 -22.34 55.64 4.95
CA GLU A 332 -21.90 55.56 3.54
C GLU A 332 -20.53 54.85 3.42
N THR A 333 -19.62 55.10 4.36
CA THR A 333 -18.32 54.41 4.40
C THR A 333 -18.49 52.92 4.67
N ARG A 334 -19.35 52.54 5.63
CA ARG A 334 -19.63 51.12 5.94
C ARG A 334 -20.28 50.39 4.76
N GLU A 335 -21.17 51.06 4.03
CA GLU A 335 -21.80 50.50 2.83
C GLU A 335 -20.75 50.24 1.74
N ARG A 336 -19.87 51.21 1.46
CA ARG A 336 -18.78 51.03 0.49
C ARG A 336 -17.80 49.92 0.88
N THR A 337 -17.46 49.80 2.16
CA THR A 337 -16.60 48.70 2.62
C THR A 337 -17.30 47.35 2.48
N ALA A 338 -18.58 47.25 2.84
CA ALA A 338 -19.36 46.03 2.68
C ALA A 338 -19.49 45.62 1.20
N GLU A 339 -19.70 46.58 0.29
CA GLU A 339 -19.71 46.31 -1.15
C GLU A 339 -18.36 45.84 -1.67
N ALA A 340 -17.25 46.43 -1.22
CA ALA A 340 -15.90 46.03 -1.60
C ALA A 340 -15.56 44.62 -1.09
N GLU A 341 -15.93 44.30 0.16
CA GLU A 341 -15.77 42.98 0.76
C GLU A 341 -16.63 41.93 0.03
N ALA A 342 -17.88 42.26 -0.32
CA ALA A 342 -18.75 41.37 -1.08
C ALA A 342 -18.19 41.07 -2.49
N ARG A 343 -17.61 42.07 -3.17
CA ARG A 343 -16.95 41.87 -4.46
C ARG A 343 -15.69 41.01 -4.34
N ALA A 344 -14.85 41.28 -3.34
CA ALA A 344 -13.65 40.49 -3.09
C ALA A 344 -14.00 39.02 -2.78
N ALA A 345 -15.04 38.80 -1.98
CA ALA A 345 -15.53 37.45 -1.67
C ALA A 345 -16.13 36.75 -2.92
N ALA A 346 -16.79 37.48 -3.82
CA ALA A 346 -17.29 36.94 -5.07
C ALA A 346 -16.14 36.56 -6.03
N ASP A 347 -15.12 37.39 -6.14
CA ASP A 347 -13.93 37.12 -6.96
C ASP A 347 -13.14 35.91 -6.43
N GLU A 348 -13.03 35.77 -5.10
CA GLU A 348 -12.37 34.63 -4.48
C GLU A 348 -13.14 33.33 -4.70
N ARG A 349 -14.48 33.38 -4.61
CA ARG A 349 -15.34 32.23 -4.96
C ARG A 349 -15.19 31.84 -6.43
N ALA A 350 -15.22 32.79 -7.35
CA ALA A 350 -15.03 32.53 -8.78
C ALA A 350 -13.66 31.87 -9.06
N ARG A 351 -12.59 32.35 -8.43
CA ARG A 351 -11.26 31.71 -8.53
C ARG A 351 -11.25 30.29 -7.98
N SER A 352 -11.91 30.05 -6.84
CA SER A 352 -12.00 28.70 -6.28
C SER A 352 -12.77 27.74 -7.19
N GLU A 353 -13.87 28.19 -7.81
CA GLU A 353 -14.66 27.41 -8.76
C GLU A 353 -13.87 27.12 -10.04
N ASP A 354 -13.09 28.09 -10.54
CA ASP A 354 -12.20 27.90 -11.69
C ASP A 354 -11.06 26.91 -11.39
N GLU A 355 -10.48 26.96 -10.19
CA GLU A 355 -9.45 26.03 -9.74
C GLU A 355 -10.01 24.60 -9.60
N GLU A 356 -11.21 24.45 -9.02
CA GLU A 356 -11.90 23.17 -8.92
C GLU A 356 -12.25 22.61 -10.30
N ALA A 357 -12.74 23.45 -11.22
CA ALA A 357 -13.05 23.07 -12.59
C ALA A 357 -11.78 22.62 -13.34
N ALA A 358 -10.66 23.35 -13.17
CA ALA A 358 -9.36 22.99 -13.74
C ALA A 358 -8.83 21.68 -13.17
N GLN A 359 -8.98 21.43 -11.86
CA GLN A 359 -8.59 20.19 -11.22
C GLN A 359 -9.46 19.01 -11.72
N ALA A 360 -10.79 19.21 -11.82
CA ALA A 360 -11.71 18.22 -12.36
C ALA A 360 -11.42 17.89 -13.83
N ALA A 361 -11.00 18.87 -14.64
CA ALA A 361 -10.58 18.66 -16.02
C ALA A 361 -9.25 17.87 -16.10
N ARG A 362 -8.27 18.18 -15.24
CA ARG A 362 -7.00 17.43 -15.14
C ARG A 362 -7.23 15.97 -14.73
N LEU A 363 -8.11 15.72 -13.77
CA LEU A 363 -8.45 14.36 -13.32
C LEU A 363 -9.12 13.56 -14.45
N ARG A 364 -10.09 14.15 -15.16
CA ARG A 364 -10.71 13.53 -16.33
C ARG A 364 -9.68 13.26 -17.44
N GLY A 365 -8.78 14.20 -17.71
CA GLY A 365 -7.66 14.03 -18.64
C GLY A 365 -6.75 12.87 -18.24
N ALA A 366 -6.35 12.79 -16.97
CA ALA A 366 -5.53 11.70 -16.44
C ALA A 366 -6.24 10.34 -16.53
N GLU A 367 -7.54 10.28 -16.25
CA GLU A 367 -8.34 9.06 -16.35
C GLU A 367 -8.45 8.58 -17.80
N THR A 368 -8.71 9.48 -18.75
CA THR A 368 -8.73 9.14 -20.18
C THR A 368 -7.38 8.65 -20.68
N ALA A 369 -6.28 9.30 -20.28
CA ALA A 369 -4.92 8.87 -20.61
C ALA A 369 -4.60 7.48 -20.01
N LYS A 370 -5.04 7.22 -18.78
CA LYS A 370 -4.89 5.92 -18.14
C LYS A 370 -5.65 4.83 -18.89
N ARG A 371 -6.91 5.06 -19.26
CA ARG A 371 -7.70 4.09 -20.05
C ARG A 371 -7.06 3.83 -21.41
N ALA A 372 -6.53 4.86 -22.07
CA ALA A 372 -5.81 4.70 -23.33
C ALA A 372 -4.53 3.85 -23.16
N ALA A 373 -3.78 4.06 -22.09
CA ALA A 373 -2.60 3.25 -21.77
C ALA A 373 -2.97 1.79 -21.47
N GLU A 374 -4.03 1.54 -20.71
CA GLU A 374 -4.52 0.18 -20.42
C GLU A 374 -4.97 -0.53 -21.70
N THR A 375 -5.64 0.16 -22.63
CA THR A 375 -6.01 -0.42 -23.93
C THR A 375 -4.79 -0.74 -24.81
N ALA A 376 -3.76 0.10 -24.79
CA ALA A 376 -2.54 -0.14 -25.54
C ALA A 376 -1.73 -1.32 -24.96
N GLU A 377 -1.67 -1.44 -23.64
CA GLU A 377 -1.02 -2.57 -22.96
C GLU A 377 -1.74 -3.90 -23.27
N ALA A 378 -3.08 -3.90 -23.23
CA ALA A 378 -3.87 -5.08 -23.59
C ALA A 378 -3.69 -5.49 -25.07
N ALA A 379 -3.59 -4.53 -25.99
CA ALA A 379 -3.31 -4.80 -27.39
C ALA A 379 -1.91 -5.40 -27.58
N ALA A 380 -0.89 -4.85 -26.92
CA ALA A 380 0.47 -5.37 -26.98
C ALA A 380 0.60 -6.78 -26.36
N GLU A 381 -0.14 -7.07 -25.29
CA GLU A 381 -0.18 -8.42 -24.71
C GLU A 381 -0.87 -9.41 -25.64
N ALA A 382 -1.97 -9.01 -26.30
CA ALA A 382 -2.65 -9.85 -27.30
C ALA A 382 -1.71 -10.19 -28.47
N GLU A 383 -0.97 -9.20 -28.99
CA GLU A 383 0.03 -9.42 -30.05
C GLU A 383 1.13 -10.40 -29.62
N ARG A 384 1.63 -10.27 -28.39
CA ARG A 384 2.63 -11.22 -27.86
C ARG A 384 2.10 -12.64 -27.78
N ARG A 385 0.86 -12.83 -27.31
CA ARG A 385 0.23 -14.15 -27.25
C ARG A 385 0.02 -14.75 -28.64
N THR A 386 -0.35 -13.94 -29.63
CA THR A 386 -0.46 -14.41 -31.02
C THR A 386 0.90 -14.83 -31.57
N ALA A 387 1.96 -14.04 -31.33
CA ALA A 387 3.30 -14.38 -31.79
C ALA A 387 3.87 -15.63 -31.11
N GLU A 388 3.57 -15.85 -29.82
CA GLU A 388 3.94 -17.07 -29.10
C GLU A 388 3.20 -18.30 -29.65
N ALA A 389 1.89 -18.19 -29.88
CA ALA A 389 1.11 -19.27 -30.49
C ALA A 389 1.60 -19.63 -31.90
N GLU A 390 2.00 -18.64 -32.72
CA GLU A 390 2.59 -18.87 -34.03
C GLU A 390 3.95 -19.60 -33.94
N ARG A 391 4.78 -19.26 -32.95
CA ARG A 391 6.06 -19.94 -32.71
C ARG A 391 5.85 -21.40 -32.28
N ASP A 392 4.90 -21.63 -31.38
CA ASP A 392 4.57 -22.99 -30.93
C ASP A 392 3.99 -23.83 -32.07
N ALA A 393 3.13 -23.25 -32.90
CA ALA A 393 2.62 -23.91 -34.09
C ALA A 393 3.74 -24.24 -35.10
N ALA A 394 4.71 -23.34 -35.29
CA ALA A 394 5.88 -23.58 -36.13
C ALA A 394 6.77 -24.70 -35.57
N ALA A 395 7.03 -24.70 -34.26
CA ALA A 395 7.80 -25.75 -33.59
C ALA A 395 7.10 -27.12 -33.68
N ALA A 396 5.78 -27.17 -33.47
CA ALA A 396 5.00 -28.39 -33.62
C ALA A 396 5.04 -28.93 -35.06
N LYS A 397 4.99 -28.04 -36.06
CA LYS A 397 5.13 -28.42 -37.47
C LYS A 397 6.52 -28.99 -37.78
N GLN A 398 7.58 -28.39 -37.24
CA GLN A 398 8.94 -28.89 -37.39
C GLN A 398 9.11 -30.27 -36.74
N ALA A 399 8.66 -30.43 -35.50
CA ALA A 399 8.72 -31.73 -34.81
C ALA A 399 7.99 -32.82 -35.59
N ARG A 400 6.79 -32.52 -36.13
CA ARG A 400 6.05 -33.47 -36.98
C ARG A 400 6.84 -33.86 -38.24
N ALA A 401 7.47 -32.90 -38.92
CA ALA A 401 8.30 -33.18 -40.09
C ALA A 401 9.51 -34.07 -39.74
N GLU A 402 10.16 -33.82 -38.60
CA GLU A 402 11.26 -34.66 -38.10
C GLU A 402 10.79 -36.09 -37.79
N TYR A 403 9.63 -36.25 -37.15
CA TYR A 403 9.05 -37.58 -36.91
C TYR A 403 8.72 -38.32 -38.21
N GLU A 404 8.15 -37.63 -39.20
CA GLU A 404 7.85 -38.20 -40.52
C GLU A 404 9.14 -38.63 -41.25
N GLN A 405 10.19 -37.82 -41.19
CA GLN A 405 11.51 -38.16 -41.75
C GLN A 405 12.15 -39.35 -41.04
N ALA A 406 12.17 -39.35 -39.70
CA ALA A 406 12.70 -40.47 -38.92
C ALA A 406 11.94 -41.78 -39.20
N GLY A 407 10.61 -41.70 -39.36
CA GLY A 407 9.78 -42.83 -39.78
C GLY A 407 10.13 -43.34 -41.19
N ALA A 408 10.31 -42.44 -42.15
CA ALA A 408 10.71 -42.79 -43.51
C ALA A 408 12.12 -43.43 -43.56
N GLU A 409 13.06 -42.89 -42.79
CA GLU A 409 14.40 -43.48 -42.64
C GLU A 409 14.36 -44.87 -42.00
N ALA A 410 13.56 -45.06 -40.96
CA ALA A 410 13.41 -46.36 -40.31
C ALA A 410 12.83 -47.40 -41.29
N LEU A 411 11.84 -47.01 -42.11
CA LEU A 411 11.30 -47.87 -43.17
C LEU A 411 12.36 -48.23 -44.21
N ARG A 412 13.17 -47.25 -44.65
CA ARG A 412 14.28 -47.50 -45.58
C ARG A 412 15.32 -48.46 -45.00
N ARG A 413 15.79 -48.22 -43.78
CA ARG A 413 16.74 -49.12 -43.10
C ARG A 413 16.15 -50.54 -42.95
N GLY A 414 14.85 -50.63 -42.67
CA GLY A 414 14.14 -51.91 -42.62
C GLY A 414 14.09 -52.61 -43.98
N ALA A 415 13.88 -51.88 -45.08
CA ALA A 415 13.91 -52.44 -46.43
C ALA A 415 15.33 -52.90 -46.82
N GLU A 416 16.34 -52.06 -46.61
CA GLU A 416 17.75 -52.38 -46.87
C GLU A 416 18.24 -53.57 -46.03
N ALA A 417 17.74 -53.74 -44.80
CA ALA A 417 18.03 -54.91 -43.98
C ALA A 417 17.40 -56.20 -44.53
N ARG A 418 16.18 -56.14 -45.08
CA ARG A 418 15.52 -57.30 -45.73
C ARG A 418 16.24 -57.69 -47.01
N GLU A 419 16.66 -56.72 -47.81
CA GLU A 419 17.44 -56.97 -49.03
C GLU A 419 18.77 -57.66 -48.72
N ARG A 420 19.53 -57.13 -47.74
CA ARG A 420 20.77 -57.78 -47.28
C ARG A 420 20.54 -59.19 -46.73
N ALA A 421 19.44 -59.41 -46.02
CA ALA A 421 19.09 -60.74 -45.53
C ALA A 421 18.79 -61.72 -46.70
N ALA A 422 18.07 -61.27 -47.71
CA ALA A 422 17.77 -62.06 -48.91
C ALA A 422 19.05 -62.39 -49.72
N GLU A 423 19.95 -61.42 -49.89
CA GLU A 423 21.25 -61.66 -50.53
C GLU A 423 22.11 -62.67 -49.75
N ALA A 424 22.14 -62.55 -48.42
CA ALA A 424 22.88 -63.48 -47.57
C ALA A 424 22.30 -64.90 -47.65
N GLU A 425 20.97 -65.03 -47.76
CA GLU A 425 20.31 -66.32 -47.95
C GLU A 425 20.63 -66.92 -49.32
N LEU A 426 20.64 -66.12 -50.40
CA LEU A 426 21.04 -66.58 -51.73
C LEU A 426 22.48 -67.10 -51.74
N ARG A 427 23.43 -66.34 -51.17
CA ARG A 427 24.83 -66.78 -51.06
C ARG A 427 24.98 -68.05 -50.22
N ALA A 428 24.17 -68.20 -49.16
CA ALA A 428 24.17 -69.42 -48.36
C ALA A 428 23.71 -70.63 -49.19
N VAL A 429 22.68 -70.48 -50.03
CA VAL A 429 22.22 -71.53 -50.94
C VAL A 429 23.30 -71.90 -51.96
N GLU A 430 23.95 -70.91 -52.58
CA GLU A 430 25.06 -71.15 -53.52
C GLU A 430 26.23 -71.90 -52.86
N ALA A 431 26.59 -71.55 -51.63
CA ALA A 431 27.62 -72.25 -50.86
C ALA A 431 27.23 -73.69 -50.51
N GLU A 432 25.95 -73.94 -50.19
CA GLU A 432 25.42 -75.28 -49.91
C GLU A 432 25.43 -76.17 -51.17
N ASP A 433 25.16 -75.59 -52.35
CA ASP A 433 25.25 -76.27 -53.64
C ASP A 433 26.71 -76.60 -54.01
N ALA A 434 27.64 -75.67 -53.82
CA ALA A 434 29.07 -75.91 -54.00
C ALA A 434 29.59 -77.03 -53.08
N ALA A 435 29.08 -77.11 -51.85
CA ALA A 435 29.43 -78.14 -50.87
C ALA A 435 28.70 -79.49 -51.05
N LYS A 436 27.79 -79.61 -52.04
CA LYS A 436 27.02 -80.84 -52.35
C LYS A 436 26.30 -81.44 -51.13
N LEU A 437 25.73 -80.60 -50.28
CA LEU A 437 25.05 -81.04 -49.05
C LEU A 437 23.74 -81.79 -49.33
N THR A 438 23.43 -82.77 -48.49
CA THR A 438 22.16 -83.52 -48.55
C THR A 438 20.97 -82.64 -48.18
N PRO A 439 19.73 -82.96 -48.64
CA PRO A 439 18.54 -82.17 -48.30
C PRO A 439 18.30 -82.01 -46.80
N ALA A 440 18.60 -83.06 -46.01
CA ALA A 440 18.51 -83.02 -44.55
C ALA A 440 19.50 -82.03 -43.93
N ALA A 441 20.76 -82.02 -44.40
CA ALA A 441 21.79 -81.11 -43.89
C ALA A 441 21.50 -79.64 -44.25
N ARG A 442 20.94 -79.38 -45.44
CA ARG A 442 20.46 -78.05 -45.85
C ARG A 442 19.33 -77.55 -44.94
N ALA A 443 18.35 -78.41 -44.66
CA ALA A 443 17.25 -78.09 -43.75
C ALA A 443 17.75 -77.73 -42.34
N THR A 444 18.69 -78.49 -41.79
CA THR A 444 19.31 -78.19 -40.48
C THR A 444 20.05 -76.85 -40.47
N ARG A 445 20.83 -76.54 -41.52
CA ARG A 445 21.54 -75.25 -41.63
C ARG A 445 20.59 -74.06 -41.82
N LYS A 446 19.50 -74.24 -42.57
CA LYS A 446 18.45 -73.23 -42.69
C LYS A 446 17.83 -72.90 -41.33
N VAL A 447 17.54 -73.92 -40.52
CA VAL A 447 17.03 -73.73 -39.15
C VAL A 447 18.07 -73.07 -38.24
N ALA A 448 19.35 -73.44 -38.34
CA ALA A 448 20.42 -72.77 -37.59
C ALA A 448 20.51 -71.26 -37.91
N ARG A 449 20.34 -70.88 -39.19
CA ARG A 449 20.27 -69.46 -39.60
C ARG A 449 19.02 -68.76 -39.04
N MET A 450 17.87 -69.41 -39.04
CA MET A 450 16.65 -68.87 -38.42
C MET A 450 16.85 -68.60 -36.92
N VAL A 451 17.53 -69.50 -36.23
CA VAL A 451 17.85 -69.36 -34.80
C VAL A 451 18.81 -68.19 -34.56
N LEU A 452 19.87 -68.06 -35.36
CA LEU A 452 20.79 -66.91 -35.27
C LEU A 452 20.08 -65.57 -35.54
N ALA A 453 19.18 -65.53 -36.53
CA ALA A 453 18.37 -64.35 -36.82
C ALA A 453 17.42 -63.96 -35.66
N ALA A 454 16.97 -64.94 -34.88
CA ALA A 454 16.16 -64.75 -33.68
C ALA A 454 16.98 -64.45 -32.40
N GLY A 455 18.25 -64.05 -32.54
CA GLY A 455 19.13 -63.73 -31.41
C GLY A 455 19.87 -64.93 -30.81
N GLY A 456 19.95 -66.04 -31.55
CA GLY A 456 20.75 -67.22 -31.19
C GLY A 456 20.09 -68.17 -30.20
N ASN A 457 18.85 -67.93 -29.79
CA ASN A 457 18.10 -68.84 -28.92
C ASN A 457 17.23 -69.80 -29.77
N PRO A 458 17.47 -71.12 -29.75
CA PRO A 458 16.67 -72.09 -30.51
C PRO A 458 15.18 -72.05 -30.15
N GLU A 459 14.83 -71.75 -28.90
CA GLU A 459 13.44 -71.68 -28.45
C GLU A 459 12.71 -70.41 -28.90
N ALA A 460 13.44 -69.40 -29.39
CA ALA A 460 12.84 -68.18 -29.94
C ALA A 460 12.19 -68.43 -31.32
N VAL A 461 12.56 -69.51 -32.02
CA VAL A 461 11.94 -69.93 -33.27
C VAL A 461 10.95 -71.05 -32.98
N THR A 462 9.67 -70.80 -33.25
CA THR A 462 8.63 -71.78 -32.94
C THR A 462 8.70 -72.99 -33.87
N LEU A 463 8.27 -74.16 -33.36
CA LEU A 463 8.22 -75.39 -34.16
C LEU A 463 7.29 -75.23 -35.38
N GLN A 464 6.21 -74.46 -35.25
CA GLN A 464 5.31 -74.15 -36.36
C GLN A 464 6.02 -73.35 -37.46
N THR A 465 6.78 -72.31 -37.07
CA THR A 465 7.58 -71.51 -38.02
C THR A 465 8.59 -72.37 -38.78
N ILE A 466 9.22 -73.34 -38.10
CA ILE A 466 10.19 -74.25 -38.74
C ILE A 466 9.49 -75.25 -39.66
N ALA A 467 8.36 -75.80 -39.23
CA ALA A 467 7.54 -76.71 -40.02
C ALA A 467 7.06 -76.04 -41.32
N ASP A 468 6.52 -74.83 -41.22
CA ASP A 468 6.04 -74.04 -42.37
C ASP A 468 7.20 -73.64 -43.31
N ALA A 469 8.36 -73.25 -42.75
CA ALA A 469 9.52 -72.82 -43.54
C ALA A 469 10.24 -73.95 -44.29
N LEU A 470 10.04 -75.19 -43.87
CA LEU A 470 10.64 -76.40 -44.46
C LEU A 470 9.62 -77.29 -45.17
N ASP A 471 8.32 -76.99 -45.04
CA ASP A 471 7.20 -77.84 -45.49
C ASP A 471 7.29 -79.28 -44.94
N VAL A 472 7.44 -79.40 -43.61
CA VAL A 472 7.58 -80.70 -42.91
C VAL A 472 6.67 -80.81 -41.69
N SER A 473 6.51 -82.04 -41.17
CA SER A 473 5.76 -82.27 -39.94
C SER A 473 6.40 -81.60 -38.72
N LEU A 474 5.59 -81.29 -37.69
CA LEU A 474 6.07 -80.74 -36.41
C LEU A 474 7.13 -81.63 -35.73
N ALA A 475 7.01 -82.95 -35.87
CA ALA A 475 8.01 -83.89 -35.35
C ALA A 475 9.36 -83.73 -36.06
N THR A 476 9.33 -83.58 -37.39
CA THR A 476 10.53 -83.31 -38.20
C THR A 476 11.12 -81.94 -37.88
N ALA A 477 10.28 -80.91 -37.69
CA ALA A 477 10.71 -79.57 -37.31
C ALA A 477 11.40 -79.55 -35.93
N SER A 478 10.88 -80.30 -34.96
CA SER A 478 11.50 -80.46 -33.64
C SER A 478 12.88 -81.12 -33.74
N GLN A 479 13.00 -82.17 -34.54
CA GLN A 479 14.30 -82.82 -34.77
C GLN A 479 15.29 -81.86 -35.43
N ARG A 480 14.86 -81.12 -36.47
CA ARG A 480 15.73 -80.15 -37.16
C ARG A 480 16.16 -78.99 -36.27
N ARG A 481 15.33 -78.57 -35.31
CA ARG A 481 15.69 -77.56 -34.30
C ARG A 481 16.76 -78.07 -33.33
N ALA A 482 16.66 -79.32 -32.90
CA ALA A 482 17.67 -79.96 -32.07
C ALA A 482 19.00 -80.12 -32.82
N ASP A 483 18.95 -80.64 -34.05
CA ASP A 483 20.12 -80.78 -34.93
C ASP A 483 20.81 -79.42 -35.18
N ALA A 484 20.00 -78.35 -35.34
CA ALA A 484 20.50 -76.99 -35.56
C ALA A 484 21.14 -76.38 -34.30
N ALA A 485 20.57 -76.63 -33.11
CA ALA A 485 21.14 -76.18 -31.85
C ALA A 485 22.49 -76.87 -31.58
N GLU A 486 22.60 -78.17 -31.87
CA GLU A 486 23.86 -78.91 -31.78
C GLU A 486 24.88 -78.38 -32.79
N LEU A 487 24.45 -78.10 -34.02
CA LEU A 487 25.31 -77.50 -35.04
C LEU A 487 25.86 -76.13 -34.61
N LEU A 488 25.03 -75.28 -34.00
CA LEU A 488 25.44 -73.98 -33.45
C LEU A 488 26.39 -74.12 -32.26
N ALA A 489 26.18 -75.13 -31.41
CA ALA A 489 27.08 -75.43 -30.29
C ALA A 489 28.44 -75.98 -30.75
N ALA A 490 28.49 -76.62 -31.93
CA ALA A 490 29.71 -77.12 -32.57
C ALA A 490 30.50 -76.04 -33.35
N ASP A 491 30.33 -74.77 -32.99
CA ASP A 491 31.02 -73.59 -33.57
C ASP A 491 30.64 -73.28 -35.03
N TYR A 492 29.38 -73.56 -35.41
CA TYR A 492 28.81 -73.06 -36.65
C TYR A 492 28.61 -71.55 -36.60
N SER A 493 29.60 -70.79 -37.05
CA SER A 493 29.40 -69.39 -37.44
C SER A 493 28.93 -69.36 -38.90
N ALA A 494 28.03 -68.43 -39.26
CA ALA A 494 27.66 -68.22 -40.66
C ALA A 494 28.90 -67.98 -41.56
N ALA A 495 29.98 -67.43 -40.99
CA ALA A 495 31.28 -67.20 -41.61
C ALA A 495 32.13 -68.47 -41.79
N THR A 496 31.88 -69.57 -41.07
CA THR A 496 32.64 -70.82 -41.20
C THR A 496 32.41 -71.48 -42.57
N THR A 497 31.28 -71.19 -43.23
CA THR A 497 31.03 -71.61 -44.62
C THR A 497 31.84 -70.78 -45.63
N GLU A 498 32.09 -69.50 -45.32
CA GLU A 498 32.83 -68.55 -46.17
C GLU A 498 34.33 -68.89 -46.21
N ALA A 499 34.91 -69.30 -45.08
CA ALA A 499 36.30 -69.72 -44.98
C ALA A 499 36.58 -71.05 -45.72
N VAL A 500 35.65 -72.00 -45.68
CA VAL A 500 35.80 -73.30 -46.38
C VAL A 500 35.58 -73.15 -47.89
N ALA A 501 34.65 -72.30 -48.34
CA ALA A 501 34.44 -72.04 -49.76
C ALA A 501 35.61 -71.24 -50.38
N THR A 502 36.15 -70.24 -49.67
CA THR A 502 37.31 -69.45 -50.13
C THR A 502 38.59 -70.30 -50.16
N SER A 503 38.75 -71.22 -49.20
CA SER A 503 39.86 -72.20 -49.19
C SER A 503 39.78 -73.22 -50.33
N LEU A 504 38.59 -73.53 -50.85
CA LEU A 504 38.40 -74.46 -51.97
C LEU A 504 38.57 -73.80 -53.35
N LEU A 505 38.36 -72.48 -53.45
CA LEU A 505 38.58 -71.72 -54.69
C LEU A 505 40.00 -71.12 -54.81
N GLY A 506 40.76 -71.01 -53.72
CA GLY A 506 42.14 -70.49 -53.70
C GLY A 506 43.26 -71.52 -53.92
N GLY A 507 42.93 -72.80 -54.07
CA GLY A 507 43.89 -73.90 -54.20
C GLY A 507 44.26 -74.25 -55.63
N GLY A 508 44.76 -73.28 -56.43
CA GLY A 508 45.17 -73.58 -57.80
C GLY A 508 45.72 -72.41 -58.59
N SER A 509 46.92 -71.91 -58.24
CA SER A 509 48.03 -71.76 -59.20
C SER A 509 49.30 -71.30 -58.49
N LYS A 510 50.39 -72.02 -58.73
CA LYS A 510 51.71 -71.41 -58.90
C LYS A 510 51.74 -70.63 -60.21
#